data_AF-A0A9P6ZP14-F1
#
_entry.id   AF-A0A9P6ZP14-F1
#
_cell.length_a   1.000
_cell.length_b   1.000
_cell.length_c   1.000
_cell.angle_alpha   90.00
_cell.angle_beta   90.00
_cell.angle_gamma   90.00
#
_symmetry.space_group_name_H-M   'P 1'
#
loop_
_entity.id
_entity.type
_entity.pdbx_description
1 polymer ?
#
loop_
_entity_poly.entity_id
_entity_poly.type
_entity_poly.pdbx_seq_one_letter_code
_entity_poly.pdbx_strand_id
1 'polypeptide(L)'
;MPDELLVECSIHLDAVPLKDVRSFKCGHGFCTTCIETLFEAGPPPFKCPTCRKRIQRKDAFQIFLNPHRSFSTQSAYKDSGVDIDFTLPDDPDSTMERVSSLRKKTRDNAAELQRLKKRLEQLQRKLSVANMERDELDDQHQELQNEYDFLESEHADLKSTCTTHENERRKAERSFYTLQKKYEVAESAEQTWREQCKAAQRDARDARKEKEELREGIKQLAERTREFEHRALRNKVAYDKYKGKYEALKDENARLQKIQQIAENPEEQSLVVVDRNAPDTLERAVDEDWLDDVCEVRGDNLDDSDSDYGNDSSKENEDEGPSRGAGWLLGGRRATESVDDRDRPLPEDRPYRPAVNFASDWNLKQYGNGHNEVPKTKKRKNEEDAVMGARSSKVVKISLQPARSAKGKGRATEERGDARPLSSSTQMLGSPLKRAATIKLDAMGRLMGVAVLGSRRKFDKNS
;
A
#
# COMPACT_ATOMS: atom_id res chain seq x y z
N MET A 1 -70.22 -33.44 5.82
CA MET A 1 -68.84 -33.20 6.27
C MET A 1 -68.86 -31.86 6.97
N PRO A 2 -68.52 -31.75 8.26
CA PRO A 2 -68.41 -30.44 8.91
C PRO A 2 -67.27 -29.66 8.24
N ASP A 3 -67.55 -28.44 7.79
CA ASP A 3 -66.53 -27.56 7.21
C ASP A 3 -65.46 -27.29 8.27
N GLU A 4 -64.25 -27.78 8.02
CA GLU A 4 -63.13 -27.65 8.93
C GLU A 4 -62.59 -26.22 8.81
N LEU A 5 -62.64 -25.44 9.89
CA LEU A 5 -62.13 -24.06 9.90
C LEU A 5 -60.63 -24.07 9.59
N LEU A 6 -60.25 -23.45 8.48
CA LEU A 6 -58.86 -23.27 8.06
C LEU A 6 -58.34 -21.91 8.53
N VAL A 7 -57.10 -21.87 9.02
CA VAL A 7 -56.39 -20.66 9.43
C VAL A 7 -55.03 -20.62 8.77
N GLU A 8 -54.62 -19.46 8.28
CA GLU A 8 -53.32 -19.26 7.64
C GLU A 8 -52.19 -19.23 8.67
N CYS A 9 -51.12 -20.01 8.45
CA CYS A 9 -49.97 -20.02 9.35
C CYS A 9 -48.96 -18.94 8.98
N SER A 10 -48.58 -18.05 9.92
CA SER A 10 -47.64 -16.94 9.65
C SER A 10 -46.18 -17.34 9.34
N ILE A 11 -45.82 -18.63 9.37
CA ILE A 11 -44.45 -19.09 9.03
C ILE A 11 -44.38 -19.54 7.56
N HIS A 12 -45.33 -20.35 7.12
CA HIS A 12 -45.32 -20.93 5.77
C HIS A 12 -46.45 -20.40 4.86
N LEU A 13 -47.36 -19.60 5.40
CA LEU A 13 -48.44 -18.90 4.70
C LEU A 13 -49.49 -19.82 4.01
N ASP A 14 -49.55 -21.10 4.38
CA ASP A 14 -50.61 -21.99 3.90
C ASP A 14 -51.80 -22.05 4.88
N ALA A 15 -52.98 -22.39 4.34
CA ALA A 15 -54.18 -22.66 5.10
C ALA A 15 -54.08 -24.02 5.81
N VAL A 16 -54.11 -24.00 7.14
CA VAL A 16 -53.96 -25.18 8.01
C VAL A 16 -55.25 -25.39 8.81
N PRO A 17 -55.70 -26.64 9.02
CA PRO A 17 -56.80 -26.91 9.93
C PRO A 17 -56.57 -26.30 11.31
N LEU A 18 -57.56 -25.63 11.87
CA LEU A 18 -57.46 -24.97 13.18
C LEU A 18 -57.00 -25.94 14.29
N LYS A 19 -57.35 -27.24 14.17
CA LYS A 19 -56.91 -28.30 15.09
C LYS A 19 -55.39 -28.45 15.16
N ASP A 20 -54.67 -28.11 14.09
CA ASP A 20 -53.22 -28.28 13.98
C ASP A 20 -52.46 -26.99 14.34
N VAL A 21 -53.16 -25.91 14.67
CA VAL A 21 -52.58 -24.63 15.10
C VAL A 21 -52.44 -24.61 16.63
N ARG A 22 -51.23 -24.29 17.11
CA ARG A 22 -50.97 -24.04 18.54
C ARG A 22 -50.58 -22.60 18.76
N SER A 23 -51.11 -22.00 19.81
CA SER A 23 -50.78 -20.64 20.24
C SER A 23 -49.85 -20.64 21.43
N PHE A 24 -48.99 -19.63 21.51
CA PHE A 24 -48.11 -19.39 22.66
C PHE A 24 -48.70 -18.31 23.57
N LYS A 25 -48.15 -18.18 24.79
CA LYS A 25 -48.49 -17.11 25.75
C LYS A 25 -48.38 -15.68 25.19
N CYS A 26 -47.65 -15.49 24.09
CA CYS A 26 -47.57 -14.20 23.41
C CYS A 26 -48.76 -13.89 22.49
N GLY A 27 -49.72 -14.80 22.33
CA GLY A 27 -50.92 -14.63 21.50
C GLY A 27 -50.76 -15.03 20.03
N HIS A 28 -49.54 -15.36 19.59
CA HIS A 28 -49.29 -15.80 18.21
C HIS A 28 -49.39 -17.32 18.09
N GLY A 29 -50.04 -17.78 17.02
CA GLY A 29 -50.25 -19.19 16.72
C GLY A 29 -49.59 -19.60 15.42
N PHE A 30 -49.08 -20.84 15.40
CA PHE A 30 -48.43 -21.44 14.24
C PHE A 30 -48.87 -22.91 14.12
N CYS A 31 -48.74 -23.49 12.93
CA CYS A 31 -49.02 -24.92 12.75
C CYS A 31 -48.02 -25.78 13.54
N THR A 32 -48.43 -26.99 13.90
CA THR A 32 -47.62 -27.91 14.72
C THR A 32 -46.29 -28.23 14.05
N THR A 33 -46.27 -28.44 12.73
CA THR A 33 -45.05 -28.71 11.96
C THR A 33 -44.02 -27.58 12.06
N CYS A 34 -44.43 -26.33 11.83
CA CYS A 34 -43.49 -25.21 11.92
C CYS A 34 -43.02 -24.92 13.35
N ILE A 35 -43.85 -25.23 14.36
CA ILE A 35 -43.41 -25.15 15.75
C ILE A 35 -42.33 -26.19 16.04
N GLU A 36 -42.50 -27.43 15.57
CA GLU A 36 -41.51 -28.50 15.74
C GLU A 36 -40.20 -28.14 15.05
N THR A 37 -40.26 -27.69 13.79
CA THR A 37 -39.07 -27.23 13.05
C THR A 37 -38.37 -26.07 13.76
N LEU A 38 -39.12 -25.10 14.31
CA LEU A 38 -38.55 -23.98 15.05
C LEU A 38 -37.79 -24.43 16.30
N PHE A 39 -38.28 -25.46 17.01
CA PHE A 39 -37.63 -26.00 18.19
C PHE A 39 -36.47 -26.96 17.87
N GLU A 40 -36.44 -27.55 16.68
CA GLU A 40 -35.35 -28.41 16.20
C GLU A 40 -34.17 -27.61 15.61
N ALA A 41 -34.44 -26.46 14.99
CA ALA A 41 -33.45 -25.69 14.23
C ALA A 41 -32.36 -25.00 15.08
N GLY A 42 -32.46 -24.98 16.40
CA GLY A 42 -31.41 -24.34 17.21
C GLY A 42 -31.51 -24.55 18.72
N PRO A 43 -30.44 -24.21 19.46
CA PRO A 43 -30.43 -24.26 20.92
C PRO A 43 -31.31 -23.14 21.52
N PRO A 44 -31.92 -23.35 22.71
CA PRO A 44 -32.63 -22.31 23.43
C PRO A 44 -31.73 -21.10 23.76
N PRO A 45 -32.27 -19.88 23.88
CA PRO A 45 -33.70 -19.55 24.01
C PRO A 45 -34.42 -19.30 22.68
N PHE A 46 -35.57 -19.96 22.51
CA PHE A 46 -36.44 -19.79 21.33
C PHE A 46 -37.23 -18.48 21.40
N LYS A 47 -37.42 -17.84 20.24
CA LYS A 47 -38.16 -16.58 20.09
C LYS A 47 -39.33 -16.78 19.13
N CYS A 48 -40.47 -16.20 19.47
CA CYS A 48 -41.65 -16.17 18.59
C CYS A 48 -41.29 -15.48 17.26
N PRO A 49 -41.53 -16.09 16.09
CA PRO A 49 -41.24 -15.47 14.79
C PRO A 49 -41.92 -14.11 14.58
N THR A 50 -43.14 -13.94 15.10
CA THR A 50 -43.92 -12.71 14.93
C THR A 50 -43.49 -11.59 15.87
N CYS A 51 -43.47 -11.83 17.19
CA CYS A 51 -43.24 -10.77 18.18
C CYS A 51 -41.87 -10.84 18.90
N ARG A 52 -41.02 -11.80 18.55
CA ARG A 52 -39.67 -12.03 19.09
C ARG A 52 -39.57 -12.24 20.61
N LYS A 53 -40.71 -12.37 21.32
CA LYS A 53 -40.78 -12.72 22.75
C LYS A 53 -40.28 -14.16 22.95
N ARG A 54 -39.64 -14.43 24.09
CA ARG A 54 -39.16 -15.77 24.43
C ARG A 54 -40.35 -16.73 24.58
N ILE A 55 -40.25 -17.90 23.97
CA ILE A 55 -41.27 -18.96 24.02
C ILE A 55 -40.64 -20.28 24.46
N GLN A 56 -41.40 -21.12 25.16
CA GLN A 56 -40.99 -22.48 25.51
C GLN A 56 -41.94 -23.50 24.88
N ARG A 57 -41.44 -24.70 24.59
CA ARG A 57 -42.24 -25.78 23.98
C ARG A 57 -43.47 -26.15 24.82
N LYS A 58 -43.36 -26.01 26.15
CA LYS A 58 -44.44 -26.26 27.12
C LYS A 58 -45.52 -25.18 27.13
N ASP A 59 -45.26 -24.01 26.56
CA ASP A 59 -46.20 -22.89 26.52
C ASP A 59 -47.15 -22.93 25.31
N ALA A 60 -47.01 -23.93 24.42
CA ALA A 60 -47.87 -24.10 23.27
C ALA A 60 -49.19 -24.79 23.68
N PHE A 61 -50.32 -24.12 23.48
CA PHE A 61 -51.66 -24.64 23.74
C PHE A 61 -52.52 -24.65 22.47
N GLN A 62 -53.39 -25.65 22.35
CA GLN A 62 -54.32 -25.80 21.23
C GLN A 62 -55.51 -24.85 21.43
N ILE A 63 -55.91 -24.13 20.37
CA ILE A 63 -57.10 -23.27 20.43
C ILE A 63 -58.33 -24.16 20.23
N PHE A 64 -59.16 -24.29 21.26
CA PHE A 64 -60.48 -24.92 21.14
C PHE A 64 -61.54 -23.84 20.90
N LEU A 65 -61.87 -23.57 19.63
CA LEU A 65 -63.08 -22.83 19.33
C LEU A 65 -64.25 -23.81 19.38
N ASN A 66 -65.05 -23.74 20.45
CA ASN A 66 -66.35 -24.39 20.46
C ASN A 66 -67.21 -23.65 19.44
N PRO A 67 -67.62 -24.26 18.31
CA PRO A 67 -68.49 -23.60 17.35
C PRO A 67 -69.81 -23.36 18.09
N HIS A 68 -70.01 -22.14 18.56
CA HIS A 68 -71.27 -21.73 19.14
C HIS A 68 -72.28 -21.91 18.00
N ARG A 69 -73.13 -22.95 18.09
CA ARG A 69 -74.28 -23.07 17.20
C ARG A 69 -75.03 -21.75 17.35
N SER A 70 -74.90 -20.89 16.36
CA SER A 70 -75.67 -19.66 16.28
C SER A 70 -77.13 -20.09 16.25
N PHE A 71 -77.82 -19.85 17.37
CA PHE A 71 -79.26 -19.96 17.45
C PHE A 71 -79.81 -19.07 16.34
N SER A 72 -80.26 -19.71 15.27
CA SER A 72 -80.99 -19.09 14.17
C SER A 72 -82.13 -18.30 14.79
N THR A 73 -81.94 -17.00 14.86
CA THR A 73 -82.90 -16.05 15.38
C THR A 73 -84.02 -16.05 14.34
N GLN A 74 -85.10 -16.75 14.65
CA GLN A 74 -86.35 -16.70 13.90
C GLN A 74 -86.80 -15.24 13.86
N SER A 75 -86.44 -14.55 12.78
CA SER A 75 -86.99 -13.26 12.39
C SER A 75 -88.45 -13.50 12.03
N ALA A 76 -89.30 -13.46 13.05
CA ALA A 76 -90.74 -13.36 12.91
C ALA A 76 -91.07 -12.07 12.15
N TYR A 77 -91.25 -12.21 10.83
CA TYR A 77 -91.99 -11.25 10.02
C TYR A 77 -93.42 -11.23 10.57
N LYS A 78 -93.69 -10.35 11.54
CA LYS A 78 -95.06 -9.98 11.91
C LYS A 78 -95.56 -9.03 10.83
N ASP A 79 -96.18 -9.64 9.84
CA ASP A 79 -97.12 -9.00 8.92
C ASP A 79 -98.25 -8.39 9.76
N SER A 80 -98.20 -7.08 9.97
CA SER A 80 -99.25 -6.34 10.68
C SER A 80 -100.31 -5.95 9.67
N GLY A 81 -101.15 -6.94 9.33
CA GLY A 81 -102.43 -6.71 8.69
C GLY A 81 -103.23 -5.73 9.53
N VAL A 82 -103.47 -4.55 8.98
CA VAL A 82 -104.39 -3.57 9.54
C VAL A 82 -105.80 -4.11 9.30
N ASP A 83 -106.35 -4.80 10.31
CA ASP A 83 -107.76 -5.18 10.35
C ASP A 83 -108.59 -3.88 10.47
N ILE A 84 -109.15 -3.43 9.35
CA ILE A 84 -110.14 -2.35 9.33
C ILE A 84 -111.49 -3.00 9.64
N ASP A 85 -111.82 -3.07 10.92
CA ASP A 85 -113.14 -3.45 11.40
C ASP A 85 -114.18 -2.39 10.96
N PHE A 86 -115.03 -2.76 10.01
CA PHE A 86 -116.15 -1.97 9.46
C PHE A 86 -117.45 -2.17 10.24
N THR A 87 -117.39 -2.49 11.53
CA THR A 87 -118.58 -2.40 12.39
C THR A 87 -118.94 -0.94 12.63
N LEU A 88 -119.93 -0.45 11.87
CA LEU A 88 -120.59 0.84 12.00
C LEU A 88 -121.38 0.90 13.33
N PRO A 89 -121.05 1.81 14.27
CA PRO A 89 -121.99 2.21 15.30
C PRO A 89 -122.85 3.36 14.73
N ASP A 90 -124.16 3.15 14.64
CA ASP A 90 -125.18 4.14 14.25
C ASP A 90 -125.38 5.21 15.35
N ASP A 91 -124.29 5.87 15.78
CA ASP A 91 -124.35 7.00 16.69
C ASP A 91 -123.74 8.26 16.02
N PRO A 92 -124.58 9.22 15.57
CA PRO A 92 -124.13 10.36 14.77
C PRO A 92 -123.08 11.24 15.47
N ASP A 93 -123.06 11.29 16.80
CA ASP A 93 -122.06 12.04 17.57
C ASP A 93 -120.66 11.37 17.56
N SER A 94 -120.59 10.03 17.44
CA SER A 94 -119.34 9.27 17.33
C SER A 94 -118.60 9.49 16.00
N THR A 95 -119.35 9.74 14.93
CA THR A 95 -118.78 9.98 13.59
C THR A 95 -118.07 11.33 13.49
N MET A 96 -118.59 12.37 14.15
CA MET A 96 -118.00 13.71 14.16
C MET A 96 -116.68 13.75 14.94
N GLU A 97 -116.58 12.98 16.02
CA GLU A 97 -115.35 12.83 16.81
C GLU A 97 -114.27 12.05 16.04
N ARG A 98 -114.65 10.98 15.32
CA ARG A 98 -113.76 10.25 14.40
C ARG A 98 -113.24 11.15 13.28
N VAL A 99 -114.09 11.97 12.65
CA VAL A 99 -113.66 12.92 11.61
C VAL A 99 -112.71 13.98 12.17
N SER A 100 -112.95 14.47 13.38
CA SER A 100 -112.06 15.43 14.05
C SER A 100 -110.71 14.81 14.41
N SER A 101 -110.71 13.58 14.92
CA SER A 101 -109.50 12.79 15.20
C SER A 101 -108.69 12.51 13.93
N LEU A 102 -109.37 12.14 12.83
CA LEU A 102 -108.72 11.96 11.52
C LEU A 102 -108.11 13.26 11.01
N ARG A 103 -108.84 14.38 11.05
CA ARG A 103 -108.31 15.69 10.64
C ARG A 103 -107.09 16.10 11.47
N LYS A 104 -107.09 15.83 12.78
CA LYS A 104 -105.93 16.06 13.65
C LYS A 104 -104.75 15.18 13.23
N LYS A 105 -104.96 13.87 13.04
CA LYS A 105 -103.94 12.93 12.54
C LYS A 105 -103.39 13.36 11.18
N THR A 106 -104.23 13.83 10.25
CA THR A 106 -103.77 14.34 8.95
C THR A 106 -102.86 15.56 9.11
N ARG A 107 -103.18 16.49 10.02
CA ARG A 107 -102.31 17.65 10.31
C ARG A 107 -101.01 17.24 10.98
N ASP A 108 -101.07 16.32 11.95
CA ASP A 108 -99.89 15.81 12.66
C ASP A 108 -98.96 15.08 11.68
N ASN A 109 -99.51 14.22 10.82
CA ASN A 109 -98.78 13.54 9.75
C ASN A 109 -98.18 14.53 8.74
N ALA A 110 -98.91 15.59 8.37
CA ALA A 110 -98.37 16.63 7.49
C ALA A 110 -97.20 17.39 8.14
N ALA A 111 -97.28 17.67 9.45
CA ALA A 111 -96.19 18.27 10.20
C ALA A 111 -94.97 17.33 10.31
N GLU A 112 -95.20 16.04 10.51
CA GLU A 112 -94.14 15.02 10.52
C GLU A 112 -93.47 14.88 9.16
N LEU A 113 -94.24 14.84 8.06
CA LEU A 113 -93.70 14.84 6.70
C LEU A 113 -92.83 16.08 6.44
N GLN A 114 -93.24 17.25 6.92
CA GLN A 114 -92.43 18.47 6.81
C GLN A 114 -91.13 18.38 7.64
N ARG A 115 -91.17 17.79 8.84
CA ARG A 115 -89.97 17.54 9.66
C ARG A 115 -89.02 16.56 8.97
N LEU A 116 -89.54 15.46 8.42
CA LEU A 116 -88.75 14.47 7.69
C LEU A 116 -88.11 15.06 6.44
N LYS A 117 -88.84 15.87 5.67
CA LYS A 117 -88.28 16.61 4.52
C LYS A 117 -87.11 17.51 4.91
N LYS A 118 -87.26 18.33 5.95
CA LYS A 118 -86.17 19.17 6.46
C LYS A 118 -84.96 18.35 6.92
N ARG A 119 -85.20 17.20 7.56
CA ARG A 119 -84.13 16.29 7.98
C ARG A 119 -83.41 15.67 6.77
N LEU A 120 -84.13 15.28 5.72
CA LEU A 120 -83.55 14.79 4.48
C LEU A 120 -82.68 15.85 3.80
N GLU A 121 -83.16 17.09 3.69
CA GLU A 121 -82.36 18.21 3.14
C GLU A 121 -81.11 18.51 3.99
N GLN A 122 -81.22 18.39 5.32
CA GLN A 122 -80.07 18.56 6.21
C GLN A 122 -79.05 17.43 6.02
N LEU A 123 -79.50 16.17 5.92
CA LEU A 123 -78.63 15.02 5.68
C LEU A 123 -77.98 15.10 4.30
N GLN A 124 -78.72 15.54 3.27
CA GLN A 124 -78.17 15.73 1.93
C GLN A 124 -77.07 16.79 1.92
N ARG A 125 -77.24 17.91 2.64
CA ARG A 125 -76.18 18.92 2.81
C ARG A 125 -74.96 18.35 3.55
N LYS A 126 -75.17 17.61 4.65
CA LYS A 126 -74.08 16.96 5.38
C LYS A 126 -73.31 15.97 4.50
N LEU A 127 -74.01 15.17 3.70
CA LEU A 127 -73.41 14.23 2.77
C LEU A 127 -72.61 14.95 1.68
N SER A 128 -73.10 16.08 1.17
CA SER A 128 -72.34 16.90 0.22
C SER A 128 -71.04 17.45 0.82
N VAL A 129 -71.07 17.93 2.07
CA VAL A 129 -69.86 18.41 2.76
C VAL A 129 -68.89 17.26 3.01
N ALA A 130 -69.36 16.13 3.52
CA ALA A 130 -68.52 14.95 3.76
C ALA A 130 -67.90 14.39 2.47
N ASN A 131 -68.60 14.46 1.34
CA ASN A 131 -68.03 14.08 0.04
C ASN A 131 -66.92 15.04 -0.39
N MET A 132 -67.09 16.35 -0.20
CA MET A 132 -66.02 17.31 -0.48
C MET A 132 -64.79 17.07 0.40
N GLU A 133 -65.00 16.83 1.70
CA GLU A 133 -63.91 16.49 2.63
C GLU A 133 -63.20 15.19 2.23
N ARG A 134 -63.94 14.18 1.74
CA ARG A 134 -63.33 12.95 1.21
C ARG A 134 -62.52 13.22 -0.04
N ASP A 135 -63.04 13.99 -0.98
CA ASP A 135 -62.34 14.30 -2.22
C ASP A 135 -61.05 15.11 -1.94
N GLU A 136 -61.08 16.03 -0.96
CA GLU A 136 -59.89 16.74 -0.47
C GLU A 136 -58.85 15.80 0.17
N LEU A 137 -59.29 14.80 0.94
CA LEU A 137 -58.39 13.79 1.52
C LEU A 137 -57.80 12.87 0.46
N ASP A 138 -58.56 12.53 -0.59
CA ASP A 138 -58.08 11.73 -1.71
C ASP A 138 -57.00 12.48 -2.50
N ASP A 139 -57.18 13.80 -2.73
CA ASP A 139 -56.17 14.66 -3.35
C ASP A 139 -54.87 14.71 -2.50
N GLN A 140 -55.00 14.90 -1.18
CA GLN A 140 -53.84 14.90 -0.27
C GLN A 140 -53.13 13.53 -0.25
N HIS A 141 -53.89 12.43 -0.26
CA HIS A 141 -53.31 11.10 -0.33
C HIS A 141 -52.53 10.89 -1.64
N GLN A 142 -53.05 11.39 -2.76
CA GLN A 142 -52.37 11.31 -4.05
C GLN A 142 -51.09 12.15 -4.07
N GLU A 143 -51.10 13.36 -3.49
CA GLU A 143 -49.90 14.19 -3.34
C GLU A 143 -48.82 13.48 -2.53
N LEU A 144 -49.19 12.93 -1.36
CA LEU A 144 -48.27 12.17 -0.51
C LEU A 144 -47.72 10.92 -1.21
N GLN A 145 -48.54 10.24 -2.01
CA GLN A 145 -48.09 9.08 -2.79
C GLN A 145 -47.04 9.50 -3.83
N ASN A 146 -47.26 10.62 -4.54
CA ASN A 146 -46.30 11.13 -5.51
C ASN A 146 -44.98 11.54 -4.84
N GLU A 147 -45.04 12.16 -3.65
CA GLU A 147 -43.85 12.49 -2.86
C GLU A 147 -43.09 11.24 -2.40
N TYR A 148 -43.83 10.20 -1.96
CA TYR A 148 -43.24 8.92 -1.58
C TYR A 148 -42.51 8.26 -2.76
N ASP A 149 -43.16 8.18 -3.93
CA ASP A 149 -42.57 7.58 -5.13
C ASP A 149 -41.32 8.36 -5.59
N PHE A 150 -41.35 9.69 -5.48
CA PHE A 150 -40.19 10.54 -5.76
C PHE A 150 -39.02 10.25 -4.82
N LEU A 151 -39.27 10.21 -3.51
CA LEU A 151 -38.25 9.90 -2.50
C LEU A 151 -37.71 8.48 -2.64
N GLU A 152 -38.54 7.52 -3.04
CA GLU A 152 -38.10 6.15 -3.32
C GLU A 152 -37.13 6.11 -4.51
N SER A 153 -37.43 6.86 -5.59
CA SER A 153 -36.52 7.01 -6.73
C SER A 153 -35.19 7.66 -6.33
N GLU A 154 -35.23 8.75 -5.54
CA GLU A 154 -34.02 9.43 -5.06
C GLU A 154 -33.18 8.50 -4.19
N HIS A 155 -33.82 7.71 -3.31
CA HIS A 155 -33.12 6.72 -2.50
C HIS A 155 -32.50 5.60 -3.35
N ALA A 156 -33.16 5.16 -4.42
CA ALA A 156 -32.60 4.18 -5.35
C ALA A 156 -31.35 4.72 -6.07
N ASP A 157 -31.38 5.98 -6.51
CA ASP A 157 -30.24 6.65 -7.14
C ASP A 157 -29.08 6.84 -6.15
N LEU A 158 -29.37 7.29 -4.93
CA LEU A 158 -28.36 7.42 -3.88
C LEU A 158 -27.74 6.06 -3.52
N LYS A 159 -28.54 4.99 -3.47
CA LYS A 159 -28.03 3.64 -3.25
C LYS A 159 -27.10 3.20 -4.39
N SER A 160 -27.46 3.48 -5.64
CA SER A 160 -26.61 3.19 -6.81
C SER A 160 -25.28 3.93 -6.74
N THR A 161 -25.28 5.23 -6.42
CA THR A 161 -24.04 6.02 -6.27
C THR A 161 -23.17 5.51 -5.12
N CYS A 162 -23.76 5.17 -3.96
CA CYS A 162 -23.05 4.55 -2.84
C CYS A 162 -22.36 3.25 -3.26
N THR A 163 -23.05 2.35 -3.98
CA THR A 163 -22.42 1.11 -4.46
C THR A 163 -21.29 1.37 -5.46
N THR A 164 -21.40 2.41 -6.28
CA THR A 164 -20.35 2.82 -7.23
C THR A 164 -19.10 3.28 -6.48
N HIS A 165 -19.25 4.18 -5.49
CA HIS A 165 -18.13 4.64 -4.67
C HIS A 165 -17.51 3.52 -3.83
N GLU A 166 -18.30 2.57 -3.32
CA GLU A 166 -17.74 1.38 -2.65
C GLU A 166 -16.86 0.54 -3.58
N ASN A 167 -17.28 0.36 -4.84
CA ASN A 167 -16.50 -0.37 -5.83
C ASN A 167 -15.21 0.36 -6.21
N GLU A 168 -15.26 1.69 -6.33
CA GLU A 168 -14.07 2.53 -6.52
C GLU A 168 -13.11 2.44 -5.34
N ARG A 169 -13.62 2.50 -4.11
CA ARG A 169 -12.84 2.32 -2.88
C ARG A 169 -12.13 0.97 -2.87
N ARG A 170 -12.85 -0.13 -3.14
CA ARG A 170 -12.26 -1.48 -3.24
C ARG A 170 -11.20 -1.57 -4.34
N LYS A 171 -11.40 -0.86 -5.47
CA LYS A 171 -10.41 -0.80 -6.55
C LYS A 171 -9.14 -0.07 -6.09
N ALA A 172 -9.29 1.08 -5.42
CA ALA A 172 -8.18 1.84 -4.86
C ALA A 172 -7.39 1.03 -3.81
N GLU A 173 -8.08 0.31 -2.92
CA GLU A 173 -7.46 -0.57 -1.93
C GLU A 173 -6.60 -1.67 -2.57
N ARG A 174 -7.10 -2.32 -3.63
CA ARG A 174 -6.32 -3.33 -4.38
C ARG A 174 -5.08 -2.72 -5.04
N SER A 175 -5.22 -1.53 -5.62
CA SER A 175 -4.10 -0.81 -6.23
C SER A 175 -3.06 -0.41 -5.18
N PHE A 176 -3.49 0.07 -4.01
CA PHE A 176 -2.62 0.40 -2.89
C PHE A 176 -1.84 -0.82 -2.39
N TYR A 177 -2.52 -1.94 -2.17
CA TYR A 177 -1.88 -3.19 -1.76
C TYR A 177 -0.84 -3.68 -2.78
N THR A 178 -1.13 -3.53 -4.08
CA THR A 178 -0.18 -3.88 -5.14
C THR A 178 1.05 -2.97 -5.13
N LEU A 179 0.86 -1.67 -4.87
CA LEU A 179 1.95 -0.69 -4.76
C LEU A 179 2.81 -0.97 -3.52
N GLN A 180 2.18 -1.30 -2.39
CA GLN A 180 2.86 -1.68 -1.16
C GLN A 180 3.78 -2.89 -1.37
N LYS A 181 3.28 -3.95 -2.01
CA LYS A 181 4.13 -5.11 -2.35
C LYS A 181 5.32 -4.75 -3.24
N LYS A 182 5.14 -3.84 -4.20
CA LYS A 182 6.23 -3.38 -5.05
C LYS A 182 7.28 -2.61 -4.24
N TYR A 183 6.84 -1.82 -3.26
CA TYR A 183 7.74 -1.11 -2.35
C TYR A 183 8.54 -2.08 -1.48
N GLU A 184 7.91 -3.08 -0.88
CA GLU A 184 8.59 -4.12 -0.06
C GLU A 184 9.64 -4.91 -0.89
N VAL A 185 9.32 -5.24 -2.15
CA VAL A 185 10.27 -5.88 -3.07
C VAL A 185 11.43 -4.93 -3.43
N ALA A 186 11.15 -3.64 -3.65
CA ALA A 186 12.19 -2.66 -3.92
C ALA A 186 13.11 -2.42 -2.70
N GLU A 187 12.55 -2.37 -1.50
CA GLU A 187 13.29 -2.19 -0.25
C GLU A 187 14.21 -3.39 0.04
N SER A 188 13.71 -4.61 -0.14
CA SER A 188 14.55 -5.82 -0.03
C SER A 188 15.63 -5.89 -1.12
N ALA A 189 15.32 -5.48 -2.36
CA ALA A 189 16.33 -5.37 -3.42
C ALA A 189 17.40 -4.31 -3.09
N GLU A 190 17.01 -3.17 -2.52
CA GLU A 190 17.96 -2.15 -2.07
C GLU A 190 18.86 -2.65 -0.94
N GLN A 191 18.30 -3.37 0.04
CA GLN A 191 19.07 -3.95 1.13
C GLN A 191 20.09 -4.97 0.64
N THR A 192 19.70 -5.88 -0.25
CA THR A 192 20.62 -6.86 -0.85
C THR A 192 21.74 -6.17 -1.66
N TRP A 193 21.42 -5.11 -2.41
CA TRP A 193 22.44 -4.33 -3.12
C TRP A 193 23.40 -3.63 -2.16
N ARG A 194 22.90 -3.05 -1.06
CA ARG A 194 23.75 -2.44 -0.01
C ARG A 194 24.70 -3.45 0.62
N GLU A 195 24.24 -4.66 0.88
CA GLU A 195 25.09 -5.76 1.40
C GLU A 195 26.15 -6.19 0.38
N GLN A 196 25.80 -6.30 -0.91
CA GLN A 196 26.75 -6.59 -1.98
C GLN A 196 27.81 -5.49 -2.11
N CYS A 197 27.43 -4.21 -2.05
CA CYS A 197 28.39 -3.09 -2.06
C CYS A 197 29.36 -3.15 -0.87
N LYS A 198 28.86 -3.49 0.33
CA LYS A 198 29.72 -3.66 1.51
C LYS A 198 30.69 -4.83 1.34
N ALA A 199 30.24 -5.95 0.78
CA ALA A 199 31.10 -7.11 0.49
C ALA A 199 32.20 -6.73 -0.51
N ALA A 200 31.83 -6.17 -1.67
CA ALA A 200 32.77 -5.71 -2.68
C ALA A 200 33.77 -4.68 -2.14
N GLN A 201 33.36 -3.82 -1.20
CA GLN A 201 34.25 -2.88 -0.54
C GLN A 201 35.29 -3.58 0.36
N ARG A 202 34.92 -4.66 1.05
CA ARG A 202 35.87 -5.46 1.85
C ARG A 202 36.85 -6.18 0.93
N ASP A 203 36.35 -6.85 -0.12
CA ASP A 203 37.19 -7.54 -1.10
C ASP A 203 38.21 -6.58 -1.73
N ALA A 204 37.77 -5.36 -2.08
CA ALA A 204 38.67 -4.33 -2.61
C ALA A 204 39.71 -3.84 -1.59
N ARG A 205 39.41 -3.85 -0.29
CA ARG A 205 40.38 -3.52 0.77
C ARG A 205 41.39 -4.65 0.95
N ASP A 206 40.94 -5.89 0.94
CA ASP A 206 41.80 -7.06 1.11
C ASP A 206 42.75 -7.22 -0.09
N ALA A 207 42.24 -7.04 -1.31
CA ALA A 207 43.08 -7.01 -2.51
C ALA A 207 44.13 -5.87 -2.49
N ARG A 208 43.81 -4.72 -1.86
CA ARG A 208 44.80 -3.63 -1.67
C ARG A 208 45.87 -4.02 -0.66
N LYS A 209 45.52 -4.72 0.42
CA LYS A 209 46.49 -5.23 1.41
C LYS A 209 47.42 -6.25 0.78
N GLU A 210 46.87 -7.25 0.08
CA GLU A 210 47.66 -8.27 -0.62
C GLU A 210 48.63 -7.64 -1.64
N LYS A 211 48.16 -6.64 -2.40
CA LYS A 211 49.02 -5.90 -3.32
C LYS A 211 50.17 -5.17 -2.61
N GLU A 212 49.94 -4.62 -1.43
CA GLU A 212 50.97 -3.93 -0.65
C GLU A 212 51.97 -4.93 -0.05
N GLU A 213 51.50 -6.08 0.45
CA GLU A 213 52.34 -7.19 0.90
C GLU A 213 53.24 -7.71 -0.25
N LEU A 214 52.69 -7.88 -1.45
CA LEU A 214 53.47 -8.26 -2.63
C LEU A 214 54.50 -7.20 -3.01
N ARG A 215 54.16 -5.90 -2.93
CA ARG A 215 55.12 -4.82 -3.18
C ARG A 215 56.25 -4.84 -2.18
N GLU A 216 55.96 -5.07 -0.91
CA GLU A 216 56.97 -5.17 0.13
C GLU A 216 57.87 -6.39 -0.08
N GLY A 217 57.29 -7.54 -0.46
CA GLY A 217 58.05 -8.71 -0.87
C GLY A 217 59.00 -8.44 -2.05
N ILE A 218 58.56 -7.67 -3.06
CA ILE A 218 59.41 -7.25 -4.17
C ILE A 218 60.54 -6.32 -3.70
N LYS A 219 60.28 -5.39 -2.78
CA LYS A 219 61.32 -4.51 -2.22
C LYS A 219 62.39 -5.32 -1.47
N GLN A 220 61.97 -6.25 -0.61
CA GLN A 220 62.88 -7.13 0.13
C GLN A 220 63.74 -7.99 -0.81
N LEU A 221 63.15 -8.53 -1.88
CA LEU A 221 63.90 -9.26 -2.90
C LEU A 221 64.91 -8.37 -3.62
N ALA A 222 64.51 -7.15 -3.99
CA ALA A 222 65.41 -6.19 -4.63
C ALA A 222 66.59 -5.81 -3.71
N GLU A 223 66.34 -5.60 -2.42
CA GLU A 223 67.39 -5.33 -1.42
C GLU A 223 68.35 -6.50 -1.29
N ARG A 224 67.85 -7.74 -1.17
CA ARG A 224 68.69 -8.94 -1.18
C ARG A 224 69.53 -9.05 -2.44
N THR A 225 68.98 -8.74 -3.61
CA THR A 225 69.74 -8.71 -4.87
C THR A 225 70.89 -7.70 -4.80
N ARG A 226 70.64 -6.48 -4.31
CA ARG A 226 71.71 -5.48 -4.12
C ARG A 226 72.78 -5.97 -3.15
N GLU A 227 72.41 -6.62 -2.05
CA GLU A 227 73.38 -7.19 -1.12
C GLU A 227 74.25 -8.26 -1.78
N PHE A 228 73.66 -9.13 -2.61
CA PHE A 228 74.40 -10.15 -3.35
C PHE A 228 75.34 -9.53 -4.37
N GLU A 229 74.91 -8.48 -5.08
CA GLU A 229 75.76 -7.71 -6.00
C GLU A 229 76.94 -7.06 -5.26
N HIS A 230 76.69 -6.42 -4.11
CA HIS A 230 77.75 -5.87 -3.25
C HIS A 230 78.72 -6.95 -2.74
N ARG A 231 78.21 -8.13 -2.35
CA ARG A 231 79.05 -9.27 -1.96
C ARG A 231 79.88 -9.79 -3.13
N ALA A 232 79.30 -9.92 -4.32
CA ALA A 232 80.01 -10.34 -5.52
C ALA A 232 81.12 -9.34 -5.90
N LEU A 233 80.84 -8.04 -5.82
CA LEU A 233 81.83 -6.98 -6.06
C LEU A 233 82.99 -7.06 -5.06
N ARG A 234 82.69 -7.21 -3.75
CA ARG A 234 83.72 -7.39 -2.71
C ARG A 234 84.59 -8.62 -2.97
N ASN A 235 83.97 -9.74 -3.34
CA ASN A 235 84.68 -10.98 -3.69
C ASN A 235 85.56 -10.81 -4.94
N LYS A 236 85.08 -10.08 -5.96
CA LYS A 236 85.85 -9.75 -7.16
C LYS A 236 87.10 -8.92 -6.81
N VAL A 237 86.93 -7.85 -6.02
CA VAL A 237 88.05 -7.01 -5.55
C VAL A 237 89.06 -7.85 -4.74
N ALA A 238 88.58 -8.73 -3.87
CA ALA A 238 89.45 -9.65 -3.13
C ALA A 238 90.20 -10.61 -4.04
N TYR A 239 89.53 -11.20 -5.03
CA TYR A 239 90.15 -12.08 -6.03
C TYR A 239 91.24 -11.36 -6.83
N ASP A 240 90.96 -10.16 -7.34
CA ASP A 240 91.93 -9.36 -8.08
C ASP A 240 93.16 -9.03 -7.23
N LYS A 241 92.96 -8.75 -5.92
CA LYS A 241 94.06 -8.58 -4.96
C LYS A 241 94.91 -9.84 -4.79
N TYR A 242 94.29 -11.02 -4.66
CA TYR A 242 95.03 -12.29 -4.57
C TYR A 242 95.74 -12.65 -5.87
N LYS A 243 95.12 -12.38 -7.02
CA LYS A 243 95.72 -12.54 -8.34
C LYS A 243 96.98 -11.67 -8.47
N GLY A 244 96.90 -10.40 -8.06
CA GLY A 244 98.07 -9.51 -8.01
C GLY A 244 99.20 -10.05 -7.13
N LYS A 245 98.88 -10.58 -5.94
CA LYS A 245 99.88 -11.24 -5.07
C LYS A 245 100.51 -12.48 -5.72
N TYR A 246 99.71 -13.28 -6.42
CA TYR A 246 100.18 -14.48 -7.09
C TYR A 246 101.15 -14.14 -8.24
N GLU A 247 100.81 -13.17 -9.09
CA GLU A 247 101.72 -12.72 -10.15
C GLU A 247 103.01 -12.14 -9.56
N ALA A 248 102.94 -11.35 -8.47
CA ALA A 248 104.14 -10.86 -7.79
C ALA A 248 105.04 -11.99 -7.26
N LEU A 249 104.46 -13.02 -6.62
CA LEU A 249 105.21 -14.21 -6.16
C LEU A 249 105.77 -15.03 -7.32
N LYS A 250 105.09 -15.05 -8.47
CA LYS A 250 105.56 -15.73 -9.68
C LYS A 250 106.72 -14.98 -10.33
N ASP A 251 106.65 -13.66 -10.40
CA ASP A 251 107.74 -12.80 -10.88
C ASP A 251 108.96 -12.91 -9.96
N GLU A 252 108.75 -12.97 -8.64
CA GLU A 252 109.81 -13.22 -7.66
C GLU A 252 110.43 -14.60 -7.83
N ASN A 253 109.63 -15.65 -8.00
CA ASN A 253 110.14 -16.99 -8.31
C ASN A 253 110.93 -17.02 -9.63
N ALA A 254 110.46 -16.34 -10.67
CA ALA A 254 111.18 -16.24 -11.94
C ALA A 254 112.53 -15.51 -11.77
N ARG A 255 112.57 -14.47 -10.92
CA ARG A 255 113.83 -13.79 -10.54
C ARG A 255 114.77 -14.72 -9.78
N LEU A 256 114.26 -15.48 -8.81
CA LEU A 256 115.05 -16.45 -8.06
C LEU A 256 115.62 -17.56 -8.96
N GLN A 257 114.82 -18.07 -9.91
CA GLN A 257 115.29 -19.04 -10.90
C GLN A 257 116.40 -18.47 -11.80
N LYS A 258 116.30 -17.21 -12.23
CA LYS A 258 117.39 -16.54 -12.98
C LYS A 258 118.68 -16.44 -12.15
N ILE A 259 118.55 -16.08 -10.87
CA ILE A 259 119.71 -16.03 -9.96
C ILE A 259 120.33 -17.42 -9.82
N GLN A 260 119.51 -18.46 -9.69
CA GLN A 260 119.97 -19.84 -9.62
C GLN A 260 120.68 -20.28 -10.91
N GLN A 261 120.15 -19.94 -12.09
CA GLN A 261 120.83 -20.19 -13.37
C GLN A 261 122.20 -19.50 -13.47
N ILE A 262 122.31 -18.25 -13.01
CA ILE A 262 123.60 -17.53 -12.95
C ILE A 262 124.58 -18.20 -11.98
N ALA A 263 124.08 -18.75 -10.86
CA ALA A 263 124.90 -19.48 -9.90
C ALA A 263 125.38 -20.84 -10.44
N GLU A 264 124.54 -21.52 -11.22
CA GLU A 264 124.86 -22.82 -11.84
C GLU A 264 125.75 -22.69 -13.10
N ASN A 265 125.86 -21.49 -13.70
CA ASN A 265 126.68 -21.18 -14.88
C ASN A 265 127.72 -20.05 -14.59
N PRO A 266 128.79 -20.33 -13.83
CA PRO A 266 129.70 -19.29 -13.33
C PRO A 266 130.56 -18.61 -14.40
N GLU A 267 130.63 -19.12 -15.63
CA GLU A 267 131.42 -18.52 -16.73
C GLU A 267 130.79 -17.25 -17.32
N GLU A 268 129.53 -16.91 -16.96
CA GLU A 268 128.87 -15.66 -17.38
C GLU A 268 128.99 -14.51 -16.35
N GLN A 269 129.80 -14.66 -15.28
CA GLN A 269 130.11 -13.59 -14.31
C GLN A 269 131.11 -12.54 -14.84
N SER A 270 131.00 -12.18 -16.12
CA SER A 270 131.88 -11.22 -16.78
C SER A 270 131.52 -9.79 -16.38
N LEU A 271 132.35 -9.22 -15.50
CA LEU A 271 132.65 -7.79 -15.34
C LEU A 271 131.46 -6.81 -15.44
N VAL A 272 130.65 -6.72 -14.39
CA VAL A 272 129.76 -5.55 -14.19
C VAL A 272 130.65 -4.35 -13.82
N VAL A 273 131.01 -3.55 -14.83
CA VAL A 273 131.68 -2.26 -14.67
C VAL A 273 130.68 -1.28 -14.07
N VAL A 274 130.88 -0.91 -12.81
CA VAL A 274 130.14 0.16 -12.14
C VAL A 274 130.63 1.48 -12.70
N ASP A 275 129.84 2.09 -13.58
CA ASP A 275 130.10 3.43 -14.11
C ASP A 275 129.88 4.46 -12.99
N ARG A 276 130.96 5.16 -12.64
CA ARG A 276 131.04 6.09 -11.50
C ARG A 276 130.43 7.47 -11.79
N ASN A 277 129.90 7.67 -13.00
CA ASN A 277 129.36 8.95 -13.47
C ASN A 277 127.85 8.91 -13.76
N ALA A 278 127.12 7.88 -13.34
CA ALA A 278 125.66 7.89 -13.42
C ALA A 278 125.09 8.94 -12.45
N PRO A 279 124.36 9.95 -12.94
CA PRO A 279 123.79 10.98 -12.08
C PRO A 279 122.77 10.38 -11.13
N ASP A 280 122.85 10.83 -9.87
CA ASP A 280 121.99 10.49 -8.75
C ASP A 280 120.55 10.98 -9.01
N THR A 281 119.79 10.30 -9.87
CA THR A 281 118.35 10.54 -10.04
C THR A 281 117.59 9.82 -8.92
N LEU A 282 117.76 10.35 -7.71
CA LEU A 282 116.97 10.04 -6.53
C LEU A 282 115.96 11.18 -6.24
N GLU A 283 115.47 11.85 -7.29
CA GLU A 283 114.25 12.67 -7.22
C GLU A 283 113.05 11.75 -7.42
N ARG A 284 112.63 11.17 -6.29
CA ARG A 284 111.33 10.53 -6.10
C ARG A 284 110.23 11.53 -6.45
N ALA A 285 109.57 11.33 -7.59
CA ALA A 285 108.17 11.70 -7.74
C ALA A 285 107.37 10.79 -6.78
N VAL A 286 107.11 11.30 -5.58
CA VAL A 286 106.06 10.75 -4.73
C VAL A 286 104.77 11.25 -5.35
N ASP A 287 104.13 10.42 -6.16
CA ASP A 287 102.75 10.66 -6.57
C ASP A 287 101.90 10.59 -5.28
N GLU A 288 101.55 11.77 -4.75
CA GLU A 288 100.75 11.94 -3.52
C GLU A 288 99.28 11.53 -3.71
N ASP A 289 98.89 11.11 -4.92
CA ASP A 289 97.52 10.71 -5.29
C ASP A 289 97.02 9.41 -4.64
N TRP A 290 97.86 8.66 -3.91
CA TRP A 290 97.37 7.52 -3.09
C TRP A 290 96.54 8.03 -1.90
N LEU A 291 96.87 9.19 -1.31
CA LEU A 291 96.31 9.60 -0.01
C LEU A 291 94.87 10.10 -0.07
N ASP A 292 94.35 10.50 -1.23
CA ASP A 292 92.97 10.98 -1.36
C ASP A 292 91.92 9.85 -1.31
N ASP A 293 92.30 8.60 -1.59
CA ASP A 293 91.36 7.45 -1.59
C ASP A 293 91.11 6.83 -0.19
N VAL A 294 91.76 7.34 0.86
CA VAL A 294 91.66 6.77 2.24
C VAL A 294 90.82 7.65 3.19
N CYS A 295 90.42 8.86 2.79
CA CYS A 295 89.71 9.80 3.68
C CYS A 295 88.21 10.03 3.41
N GLU A 296 87.58 9.44 2.38
CA GLU A 296 86.12 9.55 2.18
C GLU A 296 85.28 8.50 2.95
N VAL A 297 85.68 8.18 4.18
CA VAL A 297 84.85 7.41 5.12
C VAL A 297 84.49 8.29 6.32
N ARG A 298 83.41 9.06 6.20
CA ARG A 298 82.32 9.24 7.20
C ARG A 298 81.57 10.55 7.00
N GLY A 299 80.30 10.40 6.64
CA GLY A 299 79.24 11.37 6.89
C GLY A 299 77.96 10.59 7.17
N ASP A 300 77.90 9.93 8.34
CA ASP A 300 76.66 9.42 8.90
C ASP A 300 75.72 10.61 9.11
N ASN A 301 74.78 10.81 8.19
CA ASN A 301 73.63 11.69 8.37
C ASN A 301 72.64 10.98 9.31
N LEU A 302 72.92 11.10 10.61
CA LEU A 302 71.91 11.03 11.66
C LEU A 302 71.47 12.48 11.91
N ASP A 303 70.29 12.84 11.40
CA ASP A 303 69.33 13.69 12.12
C ASP A 303 68.01 13.80 11.34
N ASP A 304 66.95 14.01 12.12
CA ASP A 304 65.59 14.45 11.77
C ASP A 304 64.57 13.38 11.37
N SER A 305 63.88 12.82 12.37
CA SER A 305 62.55 13.35 12.73
C SER A 305 61.91 12.54 13.86
N ASP A 306 61.91 13.15 15.06
CA ASP A 306 60.88 12.95 16.06
C ASP A 306 59.50 13.31 15.47
N SER A 307 58.53 12.40 15.59
CA SER A 307 57.14 12.82 15.83
C SER A 307 56.37 11.71 16.53
N ASP A 308 56.23 11.89 17.84
CA ASP A 308 55.05 11.63 18.66
C ASP A 308 53.89 10.89 17.98
N TYR A 309 53.51 9.74 18.51
CA TYR A 309 52.16 9.53 19.06
C TYR A 309 52.17 8.26 19.93
N GLY A 310 52.30 8.47 21.24
CA GLY A 310 51.81 7.50 22.21
C GLY A 310 50.29 7.48 22.20
N ASN A 311 49.69 6.30 22.32
CA ASN A 311 48.66 6.09 23.34
C ASN A 311 48.46 4.58 23.59
N ASP A 312 48.90 4.16 24.77
CA ASP A 312 48.37 3.03 25.51
C ASP A 312 46.85 3.19 25.72
N SER A 313 46.09 2.13 25.52
CA SER A 313 45.18 1.65 26.56
C SER A 313 44.68 0.26 26.17
N SER A 314 45.37 -0.72 26.71
CA SER A 314 44.78 -1.97 27.21
C SER A 314 43.47 -1.69 27.95
N LYS A 315 42.44 -2.47 27.63
CA LYS A 315 41.25 -2.63 28.48
C LYS A 315 40.69 -4.04 28.28
N GLU A 316 41.38 -4.97 28.91
CA GLU A 316 40.77 -6.20 29.41
C GLU A 316 39.83 -5.82 30.55
N ASN A 317 38.63 -6.41 30.57
CA ASN A 317 37.84 -6.70 31.77
C ASN A 317 36.61 -7.51 31.30
N GLU A 318 36.75 -8.83 31.37
CA GLU A 318 35.63 -9.69 31.75
C GLU A 318 35.52 -9.63 33.28
N ASP A 319 34.34 -9.36 33.84
CA ASP A 319 33.78 -10.23 34.88
C ASP A 319 32.32 -9.88 35.19
N GLU A 320 31.56 -10.93 35.48
CA GLU A 320 30.14 -10.93 35.78
C GLU A 320 29.85 -10.56 37.24
N GLY A 321 28.63 -10.05 37.50
CA GLY A 321 27.90 -10.48 38.69
C GLY A 321 27.18 -9.38 39.51
N PRO A 322 26.00 -9.68 40.10
CA PRO A 322 25.00 -8.66 40.43
C PRO A 322 24.87 -8.40 41.94
N SER A 323 24.46 -7.19 42.34
CA SER A 323 23.42 -6.95 43.36
C SER A 323 23.19 -5.47 43.70
N ARG A 324 21.91 -5.10 43.60
CA ARG A 324 21.10 -4.19 44.44
C ARG A 324 21.80 -3.24 45.43
N GLY A 325 21.38 -1.97 45.38
CA GLY A 325 20.89 -1.28 46.58
C GLY A 325 21.46 0.11 46.89
N ALA A 326 20.68 1.14 46.50
CA ALA A 326 20.43 2.39 47.22
C ALA A 326 21.59 3.31 47.69
N GLY A 327 21.68 4.47 47.02
CA GLY A 327 21.27 5.74 47.65
C GLY A 327 22.36 6.71 48.13
N TRP A 328 22.09 7.99 47.81
CA TRP A 328 22.59 9.25 48.42
C TRP A 328 23.73 10.03 47.71
N LEU A 329 23.27 10.95 46.85
CA LEU A 329 23.43 12.42 46.85
C LEU A 329 24.81 13.12 46.72
N LEU A 330 24.73 14.17 45.87
CA LEU A 330 25.49 15.44 45.79
C LEU A 330 26.71 15.52 44.87
N GLY A 331 26.63 16.47 43.91
CA GLY A 331 27.80 17.08 43.27
C GLY A 331 27.61 17.40 41.79
N GLY A 332 27.01 18.54 41.48
CA GLY A 332 26.62 18.93 40.13
C GLY A 332 27.76 19.14 39.12
N ARG A 333 27.48 18.81 37.85
CA ARG A 333 28.08 19.45 36.67
C ARG A 333 27.00 19.63 35.60
N ARG A 334 27.05 20.80 34.97
CA ARG A 334 26.10 21.33 34.00
C ARG A 334 26.00 20.42 32.77
N ALA A 335 24.77 20.05 32.42
CA ALA A 335 24.45 19.40 31.17
C ALA A 335 24.60 20.38 30.01
N THR A 336 25.37 20.00 28.99
CA THR A 336 25.21 20.56 27.65
C THR A 336 24.02 19.86 27.02
N GLU A 337 22.90 20.56 26.93
CA GLU A 337 21.70 20.13 26.21
C GLU A 337 22.06 19.84 24.75
N SER A 338 21.89 18.58 24.35
CA SER A 338 21.87 18.17 22.95
C SER A 338 20.59 18.72 22.31
N VAL A 339 20.73 19.78 21.52
CA VAL A 339 19.65 20.29 20.67
C VAL A 339 19.41 19.28 19.54
N ASP A 340 18.18 18.81 19.46
CA ASP A 340 17.69 17.89 18.43
C ASP A 340 17.63 18.63 17.08
N ASP A 341 18.44 18.20 16.10
CA ASP A 341 18.61 18.84 14.77
C ASP A 341 17.38 18.69 13.84
N ARG A 342 16.24 18.25 14.37
CA ARG A 342 15.02 17.98 13.59
C ARG A 342 14.12 19.19 13.35
N ASP A 343 14.36 20.30 14.04
CA ASP A 343 13.57 21.54 13.91
C ASP A 343 14.33 22.70 13.26
N ARG A 344 15.40 22.42 12.48
CA ARG A 344 16.09 23.49 11.75
C ARG A 344 15.27 23.91 10.52
N PRO A 345 14.67 25.13 10.49
CA PRO A 345 13.97 25.60 9.30
C PRO A 345 14.96 25.72 8.13
N LEU A 346 14.59 25.17 6.99
CA LEU A 346 15.32 25.30 5.73
C LEU A 346 15.44 26.79 5.35
N PRO A 347 16.53 27.22 4.69
CA PRO A 347 16.67 28.60 4.22
C PRO A 347 15.67 28.87 3.07
N GLU A 348 14.49 29.36 3.43
CA GLU A 348 13.59 30.08 2.52
C GLU A 348 14.19 31.47 2.30
N ASP A 349 15.03 31.61 1.28
CA ASP A 349 15.20 32.83 0.48
C ASP A 349 16.47 32.71 -0.38
N ARG A 350 16.35 32.00 -1.51
CA ARG A 350 17.20 32.24 -2.67
C ARG A 350 16.33 32.65 -3.86
N PRO A 351 16.49 33.86 -4.40
CA PRO A 351 15.78 34.26 -5.61
C PRO A 351 16.19 33.39 -6.79
N TYR A 352 15.18 32.91 -7.51
CA TYR A 352 15.25 32.13 -8.75
C TYR A 352 16.29 32.71 -9.72
N ARG A 353 17.32 31.93 -10.08
CA ARG A 353 18.03 32.09 -11.35
C ARG A 353 17.30 31.24 -12.41
N PRO A 354 17.08 31.76 -13.63
CA PRO A 354 16.45 30.98 -14.70
C PRO A 354 17.39 29.87 -15.18
N ALA A 355 16.79 28.69 -15.41
CA ALA A 355 17.46 27.52 -15.92
C ALA A 355 18.06 27.77 -17.32
N VAL A 356 19.35 27.49 -17.45
CA VAL A 356 20.02 27.40 -18.75
C VAL A 356 19.71 26.01 -19.31
N ASN A 357 19.02 25.97 -20.45
CA ASN A 357 18.73 24.76 -21.20
C ASN A 357 20.04 24.12 -21.67
N PHE A 358 20.44 23.02 -21.04
CA PHE A 358 21.40 22.08 -21.63
C PHE A 358 20.62 21.11 -22.53
N ALA A 359 20.73 21.30 -23.84
CA ALA A 359 20.41 20.27 -24.82
C ALA A 359 21.63 19.33 -24.93
N SER A 360 21.49 18.10 -24.44
CA SER A 360 22.49 17.06 -24.65
C SER A 360 22.00 16.09 -25.73
N ASP A 361 22.46 16.35 -26.96
CA ASP A 361 22.41 15.44 -28.09
C ASP A 361 23.25 14.20 -27.80
N TRP A 362 22.61 13.08 -27.45
CA TRP A 362 23.20 11.74 -27.53
C TRP A 362 22.57 10.98 -28.70
N ASN A 363 22.94 11.40 -29.91
CA ASN A 363 22.74 10.62 -31.13
C ASN A 363 23.94 9.67 -31.31
N LEU A 364 23.86 8.46 -30.77
CA LEU A 364 24.81 7.39 -31.12
C LEU A 364 24.40 6.77 -32.45
N LYS A 365 25.13 7.14 -33.52
CA LYS A 365 25.05 6.53 -34.85
C LYS A 365 25.47 5.06 -34.79
N GLN A 366 24.61 4.16 -35.28
CA GLN A 366 25.02 2.82 -35.70
C GLN A 366 25.69 2.92 -37.07
N TYR A 367 26.98 2.60 -37.14
CA TYR A 367 27.68 2.31 -38.39
C TYR A 367 27.72 0.80 -38.58
N GLY A 368 27.25 0.36 -39.76
CA GLY A 368 27.49 -0.97 -40.31
C GLY A 368 28.81 -1.05 -41.11
N ASN A 369 28.98 -2.20 -41.76
CA ASN A 369 30.16 -2.75 -42.46
C ASN A 369 31.17 -3.44 -41.52
N GLY A 370 31.68 -4.63 -41.80
CA GLY A 370 31.59 -5.52 -42.95
C GLY A 370 32.71 -6.57 -42.87
N HIS A 371 32.47 -7.74 -43.46
CA HIS A 371 33.38 -8.81 -43.93
C HIS A 371 34.89 -8.80 -43.59
N ASN A 372 35.39 -9.96 -43.14
CA ASN A 372 36.55 -10.72 -43.70
C ASN A 372 36.75 -12.00 -42.84
N GLU A 373 36.48 -13.18 -43.40
CA GLU A 373 37.42 -14.11 -44.07
C GLU A 373 38.35 -14.91 -43.14
N VAL A 374 38.46 -16.19 -43.48
CA VAL A 374 39.00 -17.36 -42.77
C VAL A 374 40.47 -17.58 -43.19
N PRO A 375 41.37 -18.18 -42.37
CA PRO A 375 41.74 -19.58 -42.63
C PRO A 375 42.05 -20.45 -41.41
N LYS A 376 41.40 -21.62 -41.39
CA LYS A 376 41.88 -22.99 -41.07
C LYS A 376 43.23 -23.17 -40.35
N THR A 377 43.20 -23.91 -39.24
CA THR A 377 44.21 -24.96 -38.93
C THR A 377 43.58 -26.22 -38.33
N LYS A 378 44.19 -27.35 -38.69
CA LYS A 378 43.77 -28.76 -38.54
C LYS A 378 44.24 -29.42 -37.22
N LYS A 379 43.58 -30.55 -36.88
CA LYS A 379 44.05 -31.75 -36.11
C LYS A 379 44.28 -31.53 -34.60
N ARG A 380 43.92 -32.41 -33.65
CA ARG A 380 43.74 -33.89 -33.56
C ARG A 380 42.56 -34.17 -32.60
N LYS A 381 41.60 -35.07 -32.87
CA LYS A 381 41.55 -36.54 -32.67
C LYS A 381 42.03 -37.05 -31.29
N ASN A 382 41.06 -37.48 -30.48
CA ASN A 382 41.00 -38.56 -29.46
C ASN A 382 39.62 -38.39 -28.78
N GLU A 383 38.58 -39.24 -28.87
CA GLU A 383 38.46 -40.68 -28.51
C GLU A 383 39.13 -40.94 -27.16
N GLU A 384 38.50 -41.28 -26.03
CA GLU A 384 37.20 -41.84 -25.59
C GLU A 384 36.91 -41.16 -24.22
N ASP A 385 35.74 -41.11 -23.58
CA ASP A 385 34.95 -42.25 -23.11
C ASP A 385 33.62 -41.76 -22.47
N ALA A 386 32.68 -42.69 -22.41
CA ALA A 386 31.28 -42.53 -22.04
C ALA A 386 31.01 -42.02 -20.61
N VAL A 387 29.83 -41.42 -20.41
CA VAL A 387 28.80 -41.84 -19.42
C VAL A 387 27.56 -40.92 -19.52
N MET A 388 26.46 -41.55 -19.95
CA MET A 388 25.05 -41.41 -19.50
C MET A 388 24.49 -40.03 -19.17
N GLY A 389 23.42 -39.63 -19.88
CA GLY A 389 22.52 -38.59 -19.35
C GLY A 389 21.55 -37.94 -20.34
N ALA A 390 20.90 -38.71 -21.19
CA ALA A 390 19.82 -38.20 -22.03
C ALA A 390 18.55 -37.95 -21.17
N ARG A 391 17.98 -36.74 -21.20
CA ARG A 391 16.71 -36.45 -21.91
C ARG A 391 15.97 -35.19 -21.41
N SER A 392 15.68 -34.36 -22.41
CA SER A 392 14.46 -33.58 -22.64
C SER A 392 14.18 -32.34 -21.79
N SER A 393 14.76 -31.25 -22.25
CA SER A 393 14.16 -29.91 -22.28
C SER A 393 12.87 -29.88 -23.11
N LYS A 394 11.73 -29.53 -22.49
CA LYS A 394 10.51 -29.12 -23.19
C LYS A 394 10.42 -27.60 -23.24
N VAL A 395 10.63 -27.09 -24.44
CA VAL A 395 10.35 -25.72 -24.89
C VAL A 395 8.82 -25.55 -24.96
N VAL A 396 8.26 -24.63 -24.18
CA VAL A 396 6.86 -24.20 -24.33
C VAL A 396 6.81 -23.09 -25.37
N LYS A 397 6.21 -23.43 -26.50
CA LYS A 397 5.94 -22.58 -27.66
C LYS A 397 4.69 -21.74 -27.38
N ILE A 398 4.87 -20.44 -27.20
CA ILE A 398 3.77 -19.46 -27.16
C ILE A 398 3.23 -19.31 -28.59
N SER A 399 1.98 -19.72 -28.79
CA SER A 399 1.25 -19.53 -30.05
C SER A 399 0.34 -18.32 -29.92
N LEU A 400 0.72 -17.22 -30.55
CA LEU A 400 -0.18 -16.12 -30.91
C LEU A 400 -0.85 -16.48 -32.23
N GLN A 401 -2.18 -16.47 -32.28
CA GLN A 401 -2.92 -16.32 -33.52
C GLN A 401 -3.90 -15.15 -33.47
N PRO A 402 -4.14 -14.48 -34.62
CA PRO A 402 -4.91 -13.25 -34.70
C PRO A 402 -6.32 -13.43 -35.31
N ALA A 403 -7.12 -12.38 -35.12
CA ALA A 403 -8.24 -11.93 -35.96
C ALA A 403 -9.53 -12.78 -36.02
N ARG A 404 -10.68 -12.12 -35.77
CA ARG A 404 -11.61 -11.76 -36.85
C ARG A 404 -12.73 -10.82 -36.42
N SER A 405 -12.97 -9.89 -37.32
CA SER A 405 -14.05 -8.91 -37.44
C SER A 405 -15.32 -9.50 -38.06
N ALA A 406 -16.49 -9.00 -37.66
CA ALA A 406 -17.75 -8.95 -38.44
C ALA A 406 -18.55 -7.76 -37.88
N LYS A 407 -18.66 -6.58 -38.53
CA LYS A 407 -19.51 -6.22 -39.69
C LYS A 407 -20.88 -6.91 -39.71
N GLY A 408 -21.90 -6.19 -39.23
CA GLY A 408 -23.30 -6.36 -39.58
C GLY A 408 -23.95 -4.98 -39.78
N LYS A 409 -24.31 -4.67 -41.03
CA LYS A 409 -25.08 -3.50 -41.48
C LYS A 409 -26.57 -3.85 -41.51
N GLY A 410 -27.44 -2.88 -41.27
CA GLY A 410 -28.86 -2.88 -41.70
C GLY A 410 -29.66 -1.77 -41.00
N ARG A 411 -29.86 -0.61 -41.67
CA ARG A 411 -31.15 -0.09 -42.23
C ARG A 411 -32.17 0.30 -41.14
N ALA A 412 -32.42 1.58 -40.81
CA ALA A 412 -33.02 2.69 -41.58
C ALA A 412 -34.52 2.51 -41.93
N THR A 413 -35.37 3.31 -41.27
CA THR A 413 -36.71 3.85 -41.63
C THR A 413 -37.04 4.86 -40.50
N GLU A 414 -36.87 6.17 -40.68
CA GLU A 414 -37.79 7.17 -41.26
C GLU A 414 -39.22 7.18 -40.70
N GLU A 415 -39.52 8.22 -39.89
CA GLU A 415 -40.75 9.03 -39.76
C GLU A 415 -40.39 10.10 -38.70
N ARG A 416 -40.24 11.42 -38.93
CA ARG A 416 -40.90 12.49 -39.69
C ARG A 416 -42.26 12.95 -39.09
N GLY A 417 -42.24 14.17 -38.55
CA GLY A 417 -43.39 14.98 -38.10
C GLY A 417 -43.35 15.27 -36.60
N ASP A 418 -43.48 16.47 -36.05
CA ASP A 418 -43.85 17.77 -36.61
C ASP A 418 -43.37 18.91 -35.69
N ALA A 419 -43.24 20.09 -36.31
CA ALA A 419 -42.89 21.34 -35.68
C ALA A 419 -44.08 21.99 -34.94
N ARG A 420 -43.81 22.68 -33.81
CA ARG A 420 -44.00 24.14 -33.70
C ARG A 420 -43.55 24.72 -32.34
N PRO A 421 -43.07 25.98 -32.32
CA PRO A 421 -42.66 26.72 -31.12
C PRO A 421 -43.78 27.68 -30.64
N LEU A 422 -43.45 28.50 -29.63
CA LEU A 422 -44.23 29.54 -28.90
C LEU A 422 -44.66 29.03 -27.50
N SER A 423 -44.53 29.74 -26.38
CA SER A 423 -44.31 31.16 -26.14
C SER A 423 -43.86 31.40 -24.68
N SER A 424 -43.26 32.57 -24.52
CA SER A 424 -42.94 33.35 -23.32
C SER A 424 -44.09 33.58 -22.32
N SER A 425 -43.77 33.57 -21.02
CA SER A 425 -44.43 34.36 -19.95
C SER A 425 -43.51 34.36 -18.70
N THR A 426 -42.75 35.41 -18.39
CA THR A 426 -43.09 36.63 -17.63
C THR A 426 -43.43 36.40 -16.14
N GLN A 427 -42.40 36.64 -15.32
CA GLN A 427 -42.34 37.34 -14.01
C GLN A 427 -43.48 37.25 -12.98
N MET A 428 -43.11 36.82 -11.76
CA MET A 428 -43.40 37.47 -10.45
C MET A 428 -42.32 36.99 -9.43
N LEU A 429 -41.36 37.83 -9.00
CA LEU A 429 -41.31 38.60 -7.74
C LEU A 429 -41.37 37.77 -6.43
N GLY A 430 -40.28 37.78 -5.64
CA GLY A 430 -40.30 37.25 -4.26
C GLY A 430 -38.96 37.05 -3.52
N SER A 431 -38.25 38.16 -3.19
CA SER A 431 -37.37 38.36 -2.01
C SER A 431 -35.95 37.72 -1.89
N PRO A 432 -34.95 38.48 -1.36
CA PRO A 432 -33.54 38.08 -1.38
C PRO A 432 -33.08 37.51 -0.03
N LEU A 433 -32.71 36.22 -0.01
CA LEU A 433 -31.89 35.66 1.07
C LEU A 433 -30.40 35.79 0.71
N LYS A 434 -29.63 36.19 1.72
CA LYS A 434 -28.22 36.56 1.70
C LYS A 434 -27.37 35.60 0.86
N ARG A 435 -26.73 36.12 -0.19
CA ARG A 435 -25.72 35.42 -0.99
C ARG A 435 -24.57 34.96 -0.09
N ALA A 436 -24.51 33.64 0.15
CA ALA A 436 -23.27 33.00 0.56
C ALA A 436 -22.26 33.12 -0.59
N ALA A 437 -21.02 33.50 -0.27
CA ALA A 437 -19.95 33.62 -1.24
C ALA A 437 -19.74 32.27 -1.93
N THR A 438 -19.95 32.23 -3.24
CA THR A 438 -19.77 31.04 -4.06
C THR A 438 -18.27 30.76 -4.18
N ILE A 439 -17.82 29.74 -3.47
CA ILE A 439 -16.45 29.24 -3.55
C ILE A 439 -16.27 28.62 -4.94
N LYS A 440 -15.40 29.21 -5.77
CA LYS A 440 -15.06 28.66 -7.08
C LYS A 440 -14.10 27.48 -6.88
N LEU A 441 -14.55 26.28 -7.21
CA LEU A 441 -13.72 25.08 -7.29
C LEU A 441 -13.35 24.83 -8.76
N ASP A 442 -12.12 24.37 -9.01
CA ASP A 442 -11.73 23.91 -10.35
C ASP A 442 -12.37 22.57 -10.71
N ALA A 443 -12.15 22.09 -11.94
CA ALA A 443 -12.66 20.81 -12.44
C ALA A 443 -12.14 19.58 -11.65
N MET A 444 -11.21 19.78 -10.71
CA MET A 444 -10.69 18.77 -9.80
C MET A 444 -11.12 18.99 -8.34
N GLY A 445 -12.04 19.91 -8.07
CA GLY A 445 -12.56 20.19 -6.73
C GLY A 445 -11.63 21.03 -5.84
N ARG A 446 -10.61 21.71 -6.40
CA ARG A 446 -9.68 22.55 -5.65
C ARG A 446 -10.13 23.99 -5.62
N LEU A 447 -9.95 24.63 -4.47
CA LEU A 447 -10.39 26.00 -4.22
C LEU A 447 -9.53 27.01 -4.97
N MET A 448 -10.13 27.70 -5.93
CA MET A 448 -9.46 28.73 -6.73
C MET A 448 -9.56 30.09 -6.04
N GLY A 449 -8.55 30.43 -5.25
CA GLY A 449 -8.38 31.78 -4.67
C GLY A 449 -7.43 31.80 -3.49
N VAL A 450 -6.61 32.86 -3.38
CA VAL A 450 -5.76 33.11 -2.21
C VAL A 450 -6.61 33.79 -1.14
N ALA A 451 -7.02 33.04 -0.12
CA ALA A 451 -7.64 33.61 1.07
C ALA A 451 -6.56 34.14 2.01
N VAL A 452 -6.43 35.46 2.10
CA VAL A 452 -5.59 36.12 3.11
C VAL A 452 -6.28 35.97 4.46
N LEU A 453 -5.78 35.04 5.29
CA LEU A 453 -6.24 34.87 6.66
C LEU A 453 -5.73 36.04 7.52
N GLY A 454 -6.60 37.02 7.73
CA GLY A 454 -6.38 38.10 8.68
C GLY A 454 -6.36 37.60 10.13
N SER A 455 -5.22 37.82 10.78
CA SER A 455 -4.99 38.05 12.22
C SER A 455 -5.96 37.48 13.27
N ARG A 456 -5.38 36.63 14.13
CA ARG A 456 -5.91 36.04 15.37
C ARG A 456 -6.77 37.02 16.19
N ARG A 457 -8.07 36.71 16.34
CA ARG A 457 -8.83 37.08 17.54
C ARG A 457 -8.92 35.86 18.46
N LYS A 458 -8.48 36.04 19.72
CA LYS A 458 -8.61 35.07 20.79
C LYS A 458 -10.10 34.88 21.10
N PHE A 459 -10.57 33.63 21.10
CA PHE A 459 -11.85 33.28 21.70
C PHE A 459 -11.62 33.06 23.19
N ASP A 460 -12.32 33.85 24.00
CA ASP A 460 -12.43 33.62 25.44
C ASP A 460 -13.25 32.35 25.70
N LYS A 461 -12.71 31.51 26.60
CA LYS A 461 -13.41 30.35 27.15
C LYS A 461 -14.41 30.86 28.19
N ASN A 462 -15.67 31.02 27.77
CA ASN A 462 -16.88 30.79 28.57
C ASN A 462 -18.09 31.33 27.78
N SER A 463 -18.73 30.46 27.00
CA SER A 463 -20.10 30.62 26.48
C SER A 463 -20.65 29.26 26.09
#